data_AF-A0A4Z1CZW9-F1
#
_entry.id   AF-A0A4Z1CZW9-F1
#
_cell.length_a   1.000
_cell.length_b   1.000
_cell.length_c   1.000
_cell.angle_alpha   90.00
_cell.angle_beta   90.00
_cell.angle_gamma   90.00
#
_symmetry.space_group_name_H-M   'P 1'
#
loop_
_entity.id
_entity.type
_entity.pdbx_description
1 polymer ?
#
loop_
_entity_poly.entity_id
_entity_poly.type
_entity_poly.pdbx_seq_one_letter_code
_entity_poly.pdbx_strand_id
1 'polypeptide(L)'
;MTGTVAHDPPPATAGRPGRPLIVTEDAALLDDLLRLCAAAGATPEVHHGVPDHGGGWDGAPLVLVGDDAARRVRGAARRRGVVLVGRDQDDPDVWKRAVGIGADHVLMLPDGEQWLIDRIADVAEGVGRPALTVGVIGGRGGAGASTLACALAVTSAHQGLRTLLVDADPLGGGLDVLLGGETAEGLRWPAFAASRGRVGGGALEESLPELHALRVLSWDRGDCVAVPPQAVRAVLAAARRRGGTVVVDLPRRLDDGVAEALAQLDMAVLVVPAELRALAAAGRVASAMGMVVRDLRVAVRGPYGPGLDEDEVARLLGLPLIGTVPVEPALLRPRGTARPPGATGRGPLSRFCTAFWEQALTEAGGPR
;
A
#
# COMPACT_ATOMS: atom_id res chain seq x y z
N MET A 1 57.72 -5.68 16.86
CA MET A 1 56.32 -6.13 16.81
C MET A 1 55.48 -5.13 17.57
N THR A 2 54.87 -4.18 16.86
CA THR A 2 54.02 -3.12 17.41
C THR A 2 52.71 -3.20 16.65
N GLY A 3 51.68 -3.76 17.31
CA GLY A 3 50.37 -4.01 16.73
C GLY A 3 49.58 -2.72 16.61
N THR A 4 49.21 -2.37 15.38
CA THR A 4 48.28 -1.28 15.06
C THR A 4 46.85 -1.78 15.28
N VAL A 5 46.18 -1.26 16.30
CA VAL A 5 44.74 -1.50 16.52
C VAL A 5 43.98 -0.61 15.54
N ALA A 6 43.42 -1.21 14.50
CA ALA A 6 42.49 -0.54 13.59
C ALA A 6 41.18 -0.28 14.35
N HIS A 7 40.81 0.99 14.47
CA HIS A 7 39.53 1.40 15.00
C HIS A 7 38.50 1.31 13.86
N ASP A 8 37.64 0.29 13.90
CA ASP A 8 36.51 0.20 12.99
C ASP A 8 35.59 1.42 13.18
N PRO A 9 35.17 2.10 12.10
CA PRO A 9 34.16 3.15 12.20
C PRO A 9 32.83 2.54 12.66
N PRO A 10 32.04 3.24 13.49
CA PRO A 10 30.75 2.73 13.93
C PRO A 10 29.83 2.50 12.71
N PRO A 11 28.95 1.48 12.76
CA PRO A 11 28.01 1.23 11.69
C PRO A 11 27.15 2.48 11.45
N ALA A 12 26.96 2.82 10.18
CA ALA A 12 26.14 3.94 9.74
C ALA A 12 24.81 3.94 10.52
N THR A 13 24.61 4.97 11.32
CA THR A 13 23.36 5.20 12.06
C THR A 13 22.20 5.10 11.08
N ALA A 14 21.33 4.12 11.26
CA ALA A 14 20.00 4.11 10.67
C ALA A 14 19.40 5.51 10.87
N GLY A 15 19.20 6.23 9.77
CA GLY A 15 18.86 7.64 9.79
C GLY A 15 17.63 7.86 10.66
N ARG A 16 17.72 8.78 11.63
CA ARG A 16 16.53 9.27 12.33
C ARG A 16 15.50 9.67 11.26
N PRO A 17 14.22 9.27 11.40
CA PRO A 17 13.19 9.76 10.51
C PRO A 17 13.26 11.30 10.51
N GLY A 18 13.41 11.90 9.33
CA GLY A 18 13.53 13.34 9.22
C GLY A 18 12.28 14.01 9.81
N ARG A 19 12.42 15.24 10.28
CA ARG A 19 11.33 15.98 10.95
C ARG A 19 10.65 16.90 9.94
N PRO A 20 9.32 17.15 10.04
CA PRO A 20 8.69 18.16 9.22
C PRO A 20 9.37 19.52 9.44
N LEU A 21 9.59 20.28 8.37
CA LEU A 21 10.14 21.63 8.42
C LEU A 21 9.01 22.62 8.25
N ILE A 22 8.89 23.61 9.14
CA ILE A 22 7.98 24.75 9.03
C ILE A 22 8.80 25.99 8.69
N VAL A 23 8.39 26.72 7.66
CA VAL A 23 8.99 28.00 7.25
C VAL A 23 7.91 29.08 7.24
N THR A 24 7.85 29.91 8.28
CA THR A 24 6.93 31.06 8.36
C THR A 24 7.42 32.10 9.37
N GLU A 25 7.06 33.37 9.18
CA GLU A 25 7.20 34.46 10.14
C GLU A 25 5.87 34.87 10.77
N ASP A 26 4.74 34.41 10.23
CA ASP A 26 3.42 34.65 10.79
C ASP A 26 3.24 33.80 12.06
N ALA A 27 3.26 34.46 13.21
CA ALA A 27 3.14 33.80 14.51
C ALA A 27 1.81 33.03 14.67
N ALA A 28 0.72 33.53 14.11
CA ALA A 28 -0.58 32.87 14.23
C ALA A 28 -0.64 31.62 13.34
N LEU A 29 -0.08 31.69 12.13
CA LEU A 29 0.06 30.51 11.28
C LEU A 29 1.01 29.48 11.89
N LEU A 30 2.11 29.95 12.49
CA LEU A 30 3.06 29.07 13.20
C LEU A 30 2.37 28.32 14.34
N ASP A 31 1.60 28.99 15.18
CA ASP A 31 0.86 28.37 16.29
C ASP A 31 -0.11 27.30 15.79
N ASP A 32 -0.84 27.56 14.70
CA ASP A 32 -1.72 26.58 14.07
C ASP A 32 -0.93 25.37 13.55
N LEU A 33 0.15 25.59 12.81
CA LEU A 33 0.99 24.51 12.27
C LEU A 33 1.62 23.65 13.39
N LEU A 34 2.08 24.28 14.47
CA LEU A 34 2.59 23.57 15.64
C LEU A 34 1.51 22.72 16.32
N ARG A 35 0.29 23.24 16.47
CA ARG A 35 -0.87 22.50 16.99
C ARG A 35 -1.19 21.30 16.10
N LEU A 36 -1.20 21.45 14.78
CA LEU A 36 -1.46 20.37 13.83
C LEU A 36 -0.35 19.31 13.86
N CYS A 37 0.92 19.73 13.97
CA CYS A 37 2.03 18.79 14.16
C CYS A 37 1.90 18.00 15.47
N ALA A 38 1.54 18.65 16.58
CA ALA A 38 1.30 17.98 17.85
C ALA A 38 0.15 16.97 17.77
N ALA A 39 -0.96 17.33 17.12
CA ALA A 39 -2.09 16.43 16.87
C ALA A 39 -1.69 15.20 16.02
N ALA A 40 -0.73 15.39 15.10
CA ALA A 40 -0.16 14.33 14.28
C ALA A 40 0.97 13.53 14.97
N GLY A 41 1.32 13.85 16.22
CA GLY A 41 2.43 13.21 16.94
C GLY A 41 3.82 13.53 16.39
N ALA A 42 3.96 14.62 15.62
CA ALA A 42 5.21 15.04 15.01
C ALA A 42 5.79 16.26 15.74
N THR A 43 7.13 16.33 15.82
CA THR A 43 7.81 17.52 16.32
C THR A 43 8.58 18.18 15.18
N PRO A 44 8.12 19.34 14.67
CA PRO A 44 8.73 19.98 13.52
C PRO A 44 10.00 20.75 13.89
N GLU A 45 10.78 21.11 12.87
CA GLU A 45 11.81 22.14 12.93
C GLU A 45 11.23 23.45 12.37
N VAL A 46 11.50 24.59 13.00
CA VAL A 46 10.89 25.87 12.64
C VAL A 46 11.96 26.85 12.20
N HIS A 47 11.75 27.46 11.04
CA HIS A 47 12.61 28.49 10.48
C HIS A 47 11.78 29.65 9.91
N HIS A 48 12.41 30.81 9.74
CA HIS A 48 11.80 31.99 9.12
C HIS A 48 12.21 32.17 7.65
N GLY A 49 13.11 31.31 7.17
CA GLY A 49 13.61 31.24 5.80
C GLY A 49 14.20 29.86 5.52
N VAL A 50 14.89 29.71 4.37
CA VAL A 50 15.60 28.46 4.08
C VAL A 50 16.69 28.25 5.14
N PRO A 51 16.80 27.07 5.78
CA PRO A 51 17.84 26.79 6.76
C PRO A 51 19.25 26.98 6.18
N ASP A 52 20.15 27.63 6.92
CA ASP A 52 21.56 27.81 6.51
C ASP A 52 22.33 26.48 6.64
N HIS A 53 22.84 25.97 5.51
CA HIS A 53 23.73 24.81 5.35
C HIS A 53 23.24 23.44 5.89
N GLY A 54 23.07 22.49 4.97
CA GLY A 54 23.25 21.05 5.24
C GLY A 54 22.06 20.31 5.87
N GLY A 55 21.11 19.88 5.04
CA GLY A 55 20.20 18.77 5.37
C GLY A 55 18.82 19.15 5.90
N GLY A 56 18.58 20.38 6.37
CA GLY A 56 17.27 20.80 6.84
C GLY A 56 16.21 20.80 5.72
N TRP A 57 16.46 21.51 4.62
CA TRP A 57 15.51 21.56 3.49
C TRP A 57 15.46 20.26 2.69
N ASP A 58 16.61 19.68 2.34
CA ASP A 58 16.70 18.49 1.48
C ASP A 58 16.39 17.19 2.23
N GLY A 59 16.70 17.12 3.53
CA GLY A 59 16.46 15.97 4.39
C GLY A 59 15.08 15.96 5.05
N ALA A 60 14.37 17.10 5.11
CA ALA A 60 13.03 17.15 5.68
C ALA A 60 12.06 16.30 4.84
N PRO A 61 11.32 15.35 5.42
CA PRO A 61 10.33 14.58 4.66
C PRO A 61 9.10 15.37 4.21
N LEU A 62 8.84 16.53 4.86
CA LEU A 62 7.75 17.44 4.55
C LEU A 62 8.20 18.87 4.88
N VAL A 63 7.91 19.81 4.00
CA VAL A 63 8.20 21.23 4.19
C VAL A 63 6.90 22.02 4.08
N LEU A 64 6.50 22.67 5.17
CA LEU A 64 5.32 23.53 5.28
C LEU A 64 5.79 24.98 5.19
N VAL A 65 5.42 25.65 4.11
CA VAL A 65 5.82 27.03 3.85
C VAL A 65 4.59 27.91 4.05
N GLY A 66 4.67 28.87 4.98
CA GLY A 66 3.67 29.92 5.09
C GLY A 66 3.66 30.81 3.85
N ASP A 67 2.49 31.26 3.43
CA ASP A 67 2.34 32.16 2.29
C ASP A 67 3.15 33.47 2.43
N ASP A 68 3.32 33.93 3.66
CA ASP A 68 4.19 35.02 4.09
C ASP A 68 5.67 34.78 3.75
N ALA A 69 6.16 33.54 3.91
CA ALA A 69 7.56 33.17 3.73
C ALA A 69 7.88 32.67 2.31
N ALA A 70 6.88 32.50 1.44
CA ALA A 70 7.05 31.95 0.10
C ALA A 70 8.11 32.69 -0.74
N ARG A 71 8.28 34.01 -0.57
CA ARG A 71 9.30 34.79 -1.28
C ARG A 71 10.72 34.40 -0.85
N ARG A 72 10.93 34.05 0.42
CA ARG A 72 12.25 33.72 0.98
C ARG A 72 12.75 32.34 0.56
N VAL A 73 11.86 31.46 0.11
CA VAL A 73 12.23 30.09 -0.33
C VAL A 73 12.26 29.92 -1.85
N ARG A 74 12.07 30.99 -2.64
CA ARG A 74 12.08 30.93 -4.13
C ARG A 74 13.41 30.45 -4.75
N GLY A 75 14.50 30.45 -3.99
CA GLY A 75 15.80 29.92 -4.42
C GLY A 75 16.14 28.52 -3.89
N ALA A 76 15.25 27.91 -3.10
CA ALA A 76 15.48 26.59 -2.55
C ALA A 76 15.43 25.50 -3.64
N ALA A 77 16.13 24.39 -3.42
CA ALA A 77 16.10 23.26 -4.34
C ALA A 77 14.67 22.71 -4.47
N ARG A 78 14.21 22.50 -5.71
CA ARG A 78 12.90 21.89 -5.97
C ARG A 78 12.87 20.45 -5.50
N ARG A 79 11.81 20.09 -4.80
CA ARG A 79 11.62 18.75 -4.22
C ARG A 79 10.14 18.45 -4.03
N ARG A 80 9.83 17.16 -3.87
CA ARG A 80 8.50 16.73 -3.42
C ARG A 80 8.35 16.93 -1.90
N GLY A 81 7.11 16.99 -1.44
CA GLY A 81 6.74 17.24 -0.06
C GLY A 81 6.75 18.71 0.33
N VAL A 82 6.62 19.66 -0.61
CA VAL A 82 6.49 21.09 -0.29
C VAL A 82 5.02 21.49 -0.32
N VAL A 83 4.50 22.05 0.76
CA VAL A 83 3.12 22.49 0.90
C VAL A 83 3.10 23.97 1.25
N LEU A 84 2.42 24.79 0.43
CA LEU A 84 2.16 26.18 0.76
C LEU A 84 0.90 26.27 1.61
N VAL A 85 0.97 26.92 2.77
CA VAL A 85 -0.14 27.07 3.71
C VAL A 85 -0.44 28.56 3.88
N GLY A 86 -1.69 28.95 3.68
CA GLY A 86 -2.17 30.31 3.90
C GLY A 86 -3.40 30.34 4.79
N ARG A 87 -3.85 31.56 5.11
CA ARG A 87 -5.09 31.81 5.86
C ARG A 87 -6.10 32.65 5.07
N ASP A 88 -5.65 33.36 4.03
CA ASP A 88 -6.49 34.19 3.18
C ASP A 88 -6.99 33.39 1.97
N GLN A 89 -8.29 33.08 1.96
CA GLN A 89 -8.92 32.32 0.87
C GLN A 89 -9.10 33.14 -0.41
N ASP A 90 -9.06 34.47 -0.30
CA ASP A 90 -9.36 35.38 -1.40
C ASP A 90 -8.09 35.89 -2.11
N ASP A 91 -6.89 35.45 -1.70
CA ASP A 91 -5.64 35.88 -2.32
C ASP A 91 -5.42 35.22 -3.70
N PRO A 92 -5.52 35.99 -4.81
CA PRO A 92 -5.38 35.44 -6.16
C PRO A 92 -3.93 35.07 -6.52
N ASP A 93 -2.94 35.57 -5.78
CA ASP A 93 -1.53 35.37 -6.04
C ASP A 93 -0.94 34.16 -5.30
N VAL A 94 -1.69 33.50 -4.41
CA VAL A 94 -1.21 32.34 -3.66
C VAL A 94 -0.77 31.19 -4.56
N TRP A 95 -1.51 30.93 -5.64
CA TRP A 95 -1.16 29.93 -6.64
C TRP A 95 0.13 30.27 -7.40
N LYS A 96 0.35 31.56 -7.70
CA LYS A 96 1.60 32.01 -8.33
C LYS A 96 2.79 31.83 -7.39
N ARG A 97 2.60 32.06 -6.08
CA ARG A 97 3.62 31.80 -5.06
C ARG A 97 3.94 30.31 -4.97
N ALA A 98 2.93 29.45 -4.96
CA ALA A 98 3.07 27.99 -4.92
C ALA A 98 3.90 27.45 -6.09
N VAL A 99 3.56 27.87 -7.32
CA VAL A 99 4.31 27.49 -8.53
C VAL A 99 5.75 28.00 -8.48
N GLY A 100 5.95 29.21 -7.95
CA GLY A 100 7.27 29.82 -7.81
C GLY A 100 8.24 29.02 -6.93
N ILE A 101 7.73 28.35 -5.89
CA ILE A 101 8.52 27.53 -4.97
C ILE A 101 8.48 26.03 -5.30
N GLY A 102 7.68 25.64 -6.31
CA GLY A 102 7.47 24.23 -6.67
C GLY A 102 6.69 23.44 -5.63
N ALA A 103 5.71 24.08 -4.96
CA ALA A 103 4.84 23.39 -4.01
C ALA A 103 3.97 22.33 -4.71
N ASP A 104 3.85 21.15 -4.12
CA ASP A 104 2.98 20.09 -4.59
C ASP A 104 1.50 20.40 -4.27
N HIS A 105 1.27 21.15 -3.19
CA HIS A 105 -0.06 21.45 -2.67
C HIS A 105 -0.14 22.87 -2.12
N VAL A 106 -1.35 23.44 -2.19
CA VAL A 106 -1.72 24.71 -1.55
C VAL A 106 -2.92 24.43 -0.64
N LEU A 107 -2.84 24.86 0.62
CA LEU A 107 -3.90 24.67 1.62
C LEU A 107 -4.22 25.99 2.31
N MET A 108 -5.51 26.17 2.60
CA MET A 108 -5.99 27.28 3.42
C MET A 108 -6.48 26.73 4.76
N LEU A 109 -6.03 27.33 5.86
CA LEU A 109 -6.56 27.02 7.17
C LEU A 109 -7.80 27.89 7.47
N PRO A 110 -8.84 27.33 8.12
CA PRO A 110 -8.88 26.00 8.75
C PRO A 110 -9.28 24.83 7.83
N ASP A 111 -9.73 25.08 6.60
CA ASP A 111 -10.33 24.05 5.73
C ASP A 111 -9.39 22.88 5.41
N GLY A 112 -8.08 23.15 5.34
CA GLY A 112 -7.02 22.17 5.06
C GLY A 112 -6.46 21.42 6.27
N GLU A 113 -6.95 21.67 7.49
CA GLU A 113 -6.36 21.11 8.72
C GLU A 113 -6.29 19.57 8.71
N GLN A 114 -7.39 18.90 8.36
CA GLN A 114 -7.44 17.44 8.40
C GLN A 114 -6.46 16.80 7.42
N TRP A 115 -6.38 17.35 6.20
CA TRP A 115 -5.42 16.88 5.20
C TRP A 115 -3.98 17.05 5.69
N LEU A 116 -3.70 18.17 6.36
CA LEU A 116 -2.37 18.48 6.85
C LEU A 116 -1.97 17.59 8.02
N ILE A 117 -2.87 17.33 8.97
CA ILE A 117 -2.67 16.35 10.05
C ILE A 117 -2.34 14.98 9.47
N ASP A 118 -3.14 14.52 8.51
CA ASP A 118 -2.95 13.20 7.89
C ASP A 118 -1.58 13.10 7.21
N ARG A 119 -1.18 14.15 6.46
CA ARG A 119 0.12 14.22 5.78
C ARG A 119 1.30 14.32 6.74
N ILE A 120 1.20 15.10 7.81
CA ILE A 120 2.26 15.21 8.82
C ILE A 120 2.44 13.87 9.52
N ALA A 121 1.34 13.20 9.87
CA ALA A 121 1.40 11.92 10.56
C ALA A 121 1.94 10.80 9.64
N ASP A 122 1.64 10.83 8.34
CA ASP A 122 2.25 9.91 7.36
C ASP A 122 3.77 10.03 7.34
N VAL A 123 4.25 11.27 7.44
CA VAL A 123 5.66 11.60 7.45
C VAL A 123 6.33 11.21 8.78
N ALA A 124 5.65 11.44 9.90
CA ALA A 124 6.11 11.05 11.23
C ALA A 124 6.22 9.53 11.41
N GLU A 125 5.31 8.76 10.79
CA GLU A 125 5.35 7.30 10.76
C GLU A 125 6.49 6.74 9.88
N GLY A 126 7.15 7.60 9.09
CA GLY A 126 8.29 7.30 8.23
C GLY A 126 7.95 7.32 6.74
N VAL A 127 8.73 8.09 5.98
CA VAL A 127 8.62 8.20 4.50
C VAL A 127 9.27 7.00 3.83
N GLY A 128 8.64 5.83 3.99
CA GLY A 128 8.87 4.72 3.07
C GLY A 128 8.20 5.00 1.73
N ARG A 129 8.72 4.41 0.64
CA ARG A 129 7.91 4.23 -0.58
C ARG A 129 6.59 3.55 -0.18
N PRO A 130 5.43 3.91 -0.77
CA PRO A 130 4.21 3.16 -0.52
C PRO A 130 4.44 1.69 -0.87
N ALA A 131 3.80 0.80 -0.11
CA ALA A 131 3.88 -0.63 -0.36
C ALA A 131 3.35 -0.94 -1.76
N LEU A 132 4.03 -1.83 -2.49
CA LEU A 132 3.55 -2.32 -3.77
C LEU A 132 2.26 -3.12 -3.54
N THR A 133 1.15 -2.61 -4.06
CA THR A 133 -0.20 -3.12 -3.74
C THR A 133 -0.76 -3.91 -4.91
N VAL A 134 -0.93 -5.23 -4.71
CA VAL A 134 -1.36 -6.17 -5.74
C VAL A 134 -2.72 -6.73 -5.37
N GLY A 135 -3.72 -6.47 -6.22
CA GLY A 135 -5.03 -7.14 -6.11
C GLY A 135 -5.03 -8.48 -6.83
N VAL A 136 -5.73 -9.47 -6.30
CA VAL A 136 -5.92 -10.77 -6.94
C VAL A 136 -7.41 -11.04 -7.06
N ILE A 137 -7.89 -11.33 -8.26
CA ILE A 137 -9.32 -11.53 -8.53
C ILE A 137 -9.53 -12.76 -9.39
N GLY A 138 -10.61 -13.51 -9.14
CA GLY A 138 -10.96 -14.68 -9.95
C GLY A 138 -11.75 -14.32 -11.20
N GLY A 139 -11.39 -14.86 -12.35
CA GLY A 139 -12.23 -14.80 -13.56
C GLY A 139 -13.54 -15.60 -13.43
N ARG A 140 -13.57 -16.55 -12.50
CA ARG A 140 -14.78 -17.26 -12.06
C ARG A 140 -14.71 -17.66 -10.58
N GLY A 141 -15.83 -18.16 -10.03
CA GLY A 141 -15.83 -18.79 -8.71
C GLY A 141 -14.94 -20.02 -8.69
N GLY A 142 -14.15 -20.21 -7.64
CA GLY A 142 -13.19 -21.31 -7.56
C GLY A 142 -12.01 -21.21 -8.54
N ALA A 143 -11.71 -20.01 -9.06
CA ALA A 143 -10.55 -19.79 -9.92
C ALA A 143 -9.20 -20.02 -9.19
N GLY A 144 -9.17 -19.86 -7.87
CA GLY A 144 -7.94 -19.94 -7.06
C GLY A 144 -7.32 -18.58 -6.73
N ALA A 145 -8.10 -17.49 -6.79
CA ALA A 145 -7.64 -16.13 -6.46
C ALA A 145 -7.13 -16.03 -5.01
N SER A 146 -7.94 -16.40 -4.02
CA SER A 146 -7.55 -16.43 -2.61
C SER A 146 -6.31 -17.29 -2.35
N THR A 147 -6.19 -18.44 -3.02
CA THR A 147 -5.01 -19.30 -2.94
C THR A 147 -3.76 -18.60 -3.46
N LEU A 148 -3.85 -17.94 -4.62
CA LEU A 148 -2.72 -17.19 -5.18
C LEU A 148 -2.40 -15.96 -4.32
N ALA A 149 -3.40 -15.26 -3.78
CA ALA A 149 -3.21 -14.14 -2.86
C ALA A 149 -2.42 -14.55 -1.62
N CYS A 150 -2.82 -15.65 -0.95
CA CYS A 150 -2.07 -16.22 0.15
C CYS A 150 -0.63 -16.60 -0.26
N ALA A 151 -0.45 -17.27 -1.40
CA ALA A 151 0.86 -17.70 -1.85
C ALA A 151 1.81 -16.54 -2.17
N LEU A 152 1.29 -15.47 -2.80
CA LEU A 152 2.03 -14.23 -3.05
C LEU A 152 2.46 -13.59 -1.73
N ALA A 153 1.55 -13.46 -0.77
CA ALA A 153 1.84 -12.85 0.52
C ALA A 153 2.87 -13.68 1.33
N VAL A 154 2.68 -15.00 1.44
CA VAL A 154 3.62 -15.89 2.15
C VAL A 154 5.01 -15.86 1.50
N THR A 155 5.07 -15.84 0.16
CA THR A 155 6.36 -15.78 -0.56
C THR A 155 7.06 -14.45 -0.33
N SER A 156 6.33 -13.32 -0.37
CA SER A 156 6.88 -12.00 -0.06
C SER A 156 7.43 -11.92 1.37
N ALA A 157 6.68 -12.43 2.34
CA ALA A 157 7.11 -12.48 3.74
C ALA A 157 8.36 -13.35 3.93
N HIS A 158 8.43 -14.51 3.29
CA HIS A 158 9.62 -15.38 3.31
C HIS A 158 10.86 -14.76 2.66
N GLN A 159 10.68 -13.79 1.75
CA GLN A 159 11.78 -13.00 1.18
C GLN A 159 12.21 -11.84 2.09
N GLY A 160 11.63 -11.72 3.28
CA GLY A 160 11.97 -10.69 4.28
C GLY A 160 11.31 -9.34 4.01
N LEU A 161 10.32 -9.28 3.11
CA LEU A 161 9.57 -8.06 2.85
C LEU A 161 8.44 -7.89 3.88
N ARG A 162 8.26 -6.67 4.38
CA ARG A 162 7.04 -6.29 5.09
C ARG A 162 5.85 -6.65 4.21
N THR A 163 4.94 -7.48 4.71
CA THR A 163 3.83 -8.00 3.91
C THR A 163 2.53 -7.95 4.70
N LEU A 164 1.48 -7.44 4.05
CA LEU A 164 0.13 -7.45 4.60
C LEU A 164 -0.84 -8.08 3.58
N LEU A 165 -1.66 -9.01 4.05
CA LEU A 165 -2.71 -9.67 3.26
C LEU A 165 -4.08 -9.18 3.72
N VAL A 166 -4.89 -8.67 2.78
CA VAL A 166 -6.22 -8.14 3.04
C VAL A 166 -7.26 -8.99 2.32
N ASP A 167 -8.23 -9.51 3.06
CA ASP A 167 -9.43 -10.16 2.52
C ASP A 167 -10.50 -9.12 2.22
N ALA A 168 -10.77 -8.80 0.96
CA ALA A 168 -11.82 -7.85 0.60
C ALA A 168 -13.17 -8.52 0.31
N ASP A 169 -13.31 -9.85 0.51
CA ASP A 169 -14.56 -10.57 0.24
C ASP A 169 -15.35 -10.85 1.55
N PRO A 170 -16.35 -10.02 1.91
CA PRO A 170 -17.17 -10.23 3.11
C PRO A 170 -17.96 -11.54 3.12
N LEU A 171 -18.09 -12.22 1.98
CA LEU A 171 -18.80 -13.49 1.84
C LEU A 171 -17.83 -14.67 1.75
N GLY A 172 -16.52 -14.43 1.86
CA GLY A 172 -15.48 -15.44 1.87
C GLY A 172 -15.44 -16.25 3.16
N GLY A 173 -14.69 -17.35 3.15
CA GLY A 173 -14.46 -18.19 4.34
C GLY A 173 -13.43 -17.64 5.33
N GLY A 174 -12.90 -16.44 5.08
CA GLY A 174 -11.76 -15.84 5.78
C GLY A 174 -10.42 -16.39 5.26
N LEU A 175 -9.51 -15.48 4.88
CA LEU A 175 -8.14 -15.87 4.50
C LEU A 175 -7.32 -16.47 5.65
N ASP A 176 -7.67 -16.16 6.90
CA ASP A 176 -7.02 -16.74 8.08
C ASP A 176 -7.19 -18.27 8.14
N VAL A 177 -8.29 -18.82 7.63
CA VAL A 177 -8.48 -20.29 7.50
C VAL A 177 -7.49 -20.91 6.51
N LEU A 178 -7.24 -20.27 5.36
CA LEU A 178 -6.24 -20.75 4.39
C LEU A 178 -4.82 -20.69 4.95
N LEU A 179 -4.58 -19.81 5.91
CA LEU A 179 -3.30 -19.66 6.59
C LEU A 179 -3.19 -20.48 7.90
N GLY A 180 -4.26 -21.15 8.34
CA GLY A 180 -4.29 -21.87 9.62
C GLY A 180 -4.14 -20.95 10.85
N GLY A 181 -4.65 -19.72 10.74
CA GLY A 181 -4.61 -18.67 11.76
C GLY A 181 -5.96 -18.36 12.38
N GLU A 182 -6.90 -19.29 12.30
CA GLU A 182 -8.30 -19.08 12.66
C GLU A 182 -8.53 -18.87 14.17
N THR A 183 -7.52 -19.15 14.99
CA THR A 183 -7.46 -18.87 16.43
C THR A 183 -6.50 -17.74 16.79
N ALA A 184 -5.91 -17.07 15.80
CA ALA A 184 -4.92 -16.02 16.03
C ALA A 184 -5.58 -14.73 16.53
N GLU A 185 -5.04 -14.19 17.62
CA GLU A 185 -5.46 -12.94 18.22
C GLU A 185 -5.17 -11.74 17.31
N GLY A 186 -6.01 -10.70 17.42
CA GLY A 186 -5.91 -9.47 16.64
C GLY A 186 -7.24 -9.06 16.01
N LEU A 187 -7.30 -7.82 15.53
CA LEU A 187 -8.50 -7.23 14.95
C LEU A 187 -8.85 -7.88 13.61
N ARG A 188 -10.15 -7.89 13.30
CA ARG A 188 -10.77 -8.31 12.03
C ARG A 188 -11.61 -7.17 11.48
N TRP A 189 -12.10 -7.29 10.25
CA TRP A 189 -12.88 -6.23 9.58
C TRP A 189 -13.98 -5.57 10.42
N PRO A 190 -14.82 -6.31 11.18
CA PRO A 190 -15.88 -5.69 11.98
C PRO A 190 -15.38 -4.68 13.02
N ALA A 191 -14.14 -4.81 13.51
CA ALA A 191 -13.53 -3.84 14.43
C ALA A 191 -13.31 -2.46 13.79
N PHE A 192 -13.24 -2.40 12.46
CA PHE A 192 -13.04 -1.16 11.70
C PHE A 192 -14.34 -0.54 11.18
N ALA A 193 -15.49 -1.22 11.31
CA ALA A 193 -16.77 -0.73 10.81
C ALA A 193 -17.22 0.58 11.48
N ALA A 194 -16.89 0.77 12.76
CA ALA A 194 -17.18 1.98 13.53
C ALA A 194 -16.04 3.03 13.47
N SER A 195 -14.92 2.73 12.81
CA SER A 195 -13.77 3.62 12.77
C SER A 195 -14.11 4.88 11.96
N ARG A 196 -13.97 6.05 12.60
CA ARG A 196 -14.13 7.36 11.96
C ARG A 196 -12.76 8.02 11.87
N GLY A 197 -12.30 8.31 10.66
CA GLY A 197 -11.07 9.06 10.41
C GLY A 197 -9.85 8.19 10.08
N ARG A 198 -8.66 8.75 10.32
CA ARG A 198 -7.38 8.15 9.94
C ARG A 198 -7.05 6.95 10.83
N VAL A 199 -6.73 5.82 10.20
CA VAL A 199 -6.10 4.67 10.85
C VAL A 199 -4.59 4.83 10.73
N GLY A 200 -3.82 4.80 11.83
CA GLY A 200 -2.35 4.84 11.77
C GLY A 200 -1.77 3.56 11.19
N GLY A 201 -0.73 3.63 10.35
CA GLY A 201 -0.19 2.46 9.64
C GLY A 201 0.46 1.43 10.58
N GLY A 202 1.30 1.90 11.51
CA GLY A 202 1.92 1.04 12.52
C GLY A 202 0.88 0.44 13.47
N ALA A 203 -0.07 1.27 13.96
CA ALA A 203 -1.14 0.81 14.82
C ALA A 203 -2.04 -0.24 14.15
N LEU A 204 -2.32 -0.08 12.84
CA LEU A 204 -3.03 -1.09 12.06
C LEU A 204 -2.25 -2.40 12.11
N GLU A 205 -1.00 -2.43 11.66
CA GLU A 205 -0.19 -3.66 11.61
C GLU A 205 -0.08 -4.37 12.96
N GLU A 206 0.20 -3.63 14.03
CA GLU A 206 0.34 -4.16 15.39
C GLU A 206 -0.97 -4.76 15.92
N SER A 207 -2.11 -4.20 15.49
CA SER A 207 -3.43 -4.68 15.87
C SER A 207 -3.88 -5.94 15.12
N LEU A 208 -3.25 -6.26 13.98
CA LEU A 208 -3.63 -7.40 13.14
C LEU A 208 -2.89 -8.67 13.56
N PRO A 209 -3.51 -9.86 13.37
CA PRO A 209 -2.82 -11.13 13.51
C PRO A 209 -1.52 -11.21 12.71
N GLU A 210 -0.49 -11.77 13.33
CA GLU A 210 0.76 -12.14 12.66
C GLU A 210 0.77 -13.64 12.37
N LEU A 211 0.88 -14.00 11.09
CA LEU A 211 0.87 -15.37 10.59
C LEU A 211 1.97 -15.52 9.56
N HIS A 212 2.84 -16.52 9.68
CA HIS A 212 3.89 -16.80 8.66
C HIS A 212 4.73 -15.56 8.27
N ALA A 213 5.08 -14.73 9.26
CA ALA A 213 5.81 -13.46 9.09
C ALA A 213 5.08 -12.38 8.25
N LEU A 214 3.76 -12.48 8.06
CA LEU A 214 2.91 -11.43 7.48
C LEU A 214 1.79 -11.00 8.45
N ARG A 215 1.23 -9.82 8.21
CA ARG A 215 0.02 -9.34 8.89
C ARG A 215 -1.22 -9.64 8.03
N VAL A 216 -2.32 -10.03 8.66
CA VAL A 216 -3.53 -10.45 7.94
C VAL A 216 -4.75 -9.69 8.44
N LEU A 217 -5.46 -9.01 7.54
CA LEU A 217 -6.80 -8.51 7.81
C LEU A 217 -7.81 -9.42 7.11
N SER A 218 -8.49 -10.24 7.91
CA SER A 218 -9.54 -11.17 7.46
C SER A 218 -10.91 -10.74 7.98
N TRP A 219 -11.97 -11.30 7.42
CA TRP A 219 -13.30 -11.31 8.04
C TRP A 219 -13.30 -12.28 9.23
N ASP A 220 -14.10 -11.96 10.24
CA ASP A 220 -14.37 -12.92 11.33
C ASP A 220 -15.50 -13.88 10.93
N ARG A 221 -15.90 -14.74 11.88
CA ARG A 221 -16.99 -15.71 11.70
C ARG A 221 -18.29 -15.26 12.39
N GLY A 222 -18.36 -13.99 12.76
CA GLY A 222 -19.53 -13.38 13.39
C GLY A 222 -20.58 -12.98 12.36
N ASP A 223 -21.57 -12.21 12.81
CA ASP A 223 -22.55 -11.62 11.92
C ASP A 223 -21.87 -10.68 10.92
N CYS A 224 -22.32 -10.69 9.66
CA CYS A 224 -21.75 -9.85 8.62
C CYS A 224 -22.05 -8.37 8.91
N VAL A 225 -21.07 -7.68 9.48
CA VAL A 225 -21.13 -6.22 9.71
C VAL A 225 -20.75 -5.51 8.42
N ALA A 226 -21.64 -4.64 7.93
CA ALA A 226 -21.33 -3.80 6.77
C ALA A 226 -20.20 -2.82 7.12
N VAL A 227 -19.05 -2.98 6.48
CA VAL A 227 -17.93 -2.04 6.59
C VAL A 227 -18.13 -0.93 5.56
N PRO A 228 -18.19 0.35 5.97
CA PRO A 228 -18.35 1.46 5.03
C PRO A 228 -17.18 1.57 4.05
N PRO A 229 -17.39 2.02 2.80
CA PRO A 229 -16.32 2.23 1.82
C PRO A 229 -15.18 3.12 2.33
N GLN A 230 -15.50 4.14 3.13
CA GLN A 230 -14.51 5.04 3.72
C GLN A 230 -13.59 4.32 4.71
N ALA A 231 -14.08 3.31 5.42
CA ALA A 231 -13.26 2.49 6.30
C ALA A 231 -12.32 1.58 5.50
N VAL A 232 -12.81 0.96 4.41
CA VAL A 232 -11.97 0.20 3.46
C VAL A 232 -10.86 1.10 2.90
N ARG A 233 -11.23 2.32 2.48
CA ARG A 233 -10.27 3.32 1.99
C ARG A 233 -9.20 3.62 3.03
N ALA A 234 -9.59 3.93 4.27
CA ALA A 234 -8.68 4.31 5.34
C ALA A 234 -7.74 3.16 5.74
N VAL A 235 -8.26 1.94 5.83
CA VAL A 235 -7.49 0.75 6.19
C VAL A 235 -6.46 0.41 5.11
N LEU A 236 -6.85 0.42 3.82
CA LEU A 236 -5.91 0.18 2.74
C LEU A 236 -4.87 1.30 2.62
N ALA A 237 -5.27 2.56 2.80
CA ALA A 237 -4.34 3.67 2.82
C ALA A 237 -3.30 3.49 3.93
N ALA A 238 -3.72 3.05 5.12
CA ALA A 238 -2.85 2.74 6.25
C ALA A 238 -1.94 1.54 5.99
N ALA A 239 -2.46 0.44 5.43
CA ALA A 239 -1.70 -0.76 5.09
C ALA A 239 -0.57 -0.48 4.09
N ARG A 240 -0.80 0.46 3.17
CA ARG A 240 0.16 0.88 2.15
C ARG A 240 1.27 1.77 2.69
N ARG A 241 1.14 2.31 3.89
CA ARG A 241 2.22 3.09 4.53
C ARG A 241 3.37 2.15 4.90
N ARG A 242 4.57 2.71 5.07
CA ARG A 242 5.78 2.01 5.57
C ARG A 242 6.42 0.99 4.61
N GLY A 243 6.02 0.96 3.33
CA GLY A 243 6.68 0.15 2.29
C GLY A 243 6.44 -1.35 2.39
N GLY A 244 7.17 -2.14 1.60
CA GLY A 244 6.91 -3.57 1.46
C GLY A 244 5.83 -3.87 0.44
N THR A 245 4.99 -4.87 0.72
CA THR A 245 3.93 -5.34 -0.18
C THR A 245 2.59 -5.44 0.54
N VAL A 246 1.51 -5.16 -0.21
CA VAL A 246 0.13 -5.41 0.23
C VAL A 246 -0.52 -6.27 -0.83
N VAL A 247 -1.08 -7.42 -0.43
CA VAL A 247 -1.85 -8.29 -1.32
C VAL A 247 -3.31 -8.20 -0.92
N VAL A 248 -4.19 -7.92 -1.87
CA VAL A 248 -5.64 -7.79 -1.64
C VAL A 248 -6.35 -8.91 -2.38
N ASP A 249 -7.02 -9.81 -1.66
CA ASP A 249 -7.92 -10.79 -2.27
C ASP A 249 -9.27 -10.12 -2.56
N LEU A 250 -9.60 -9.99 -3.84
CA LEU A 250 -10.74 -9.21 -4.30
C LEU A 250 -11.97 -10.11 -4.57
N PRO A 251 -13.17 -9.72 -4.13
CA PRO A 251 -14.39 -10.35 -4.57
C PRO A 251 -14.66 -10.01 -6.04
N ARG A 252 -15.47 -10.83 -6.71
CA ARG A 252 -15.86 -10.58 -8.12
C ARG A 252 -16.96 -9.55 -8.28
N ARG A 253 -17.69 -9.25 -7.19
CA ARG A 253 -18.72 -8.22 -7.18
C ARG A 253 -18.04 -6.89 -6.90
N LEU A 254 -18.14 -5.96 -7.85
CA LEU A 254 -17.64 -4.61 -7.68
C LEU A 254 -18.74 -3.78 -7.01
N ASP A 255 -18.58 -3.54 -5.71
CA ASP A 255 -19.36 -2.56 -4.95
C ASP A 255 -18.49 -1.34 -4.59
N ASP A 256 -19.06 -0.37 -3.87
CA ASP A 256 -18.35 0.86 -3.50
C ASP A 256 -17.12 0.59 -2.62
N GLY A 257 -17.15 -0.44 -1.76
CA GLY A 257 -16.00 -0.82 -0.94
C GLY A 257 -14.88 -1.40 -1.78
N VAL A 258 -15.22 -2.27 -2.72
CA VAL A 258 -14.27 -2.83 -3.69
C VAL A 258 -13.71 -1.74 -4.60
N ALA A 259 -14.51 -0.76 -5.01
CA ALA A 259 -14.03 0.38 -5.79
C ALA A 259 -12.93 1.17 -5.06
N GLU A 260 -13.09 1.38 -3.74
CA GLU A 260 -12.06 2.02 -2.90
C GLU A 260 -10.78 1.17 -2.78
N ALA A 261 -10.91 -0.16 -2.83
CA ALA A 261 -9.77 -1.06 -2.89
C ALA A 261 -9.05 -0.98 -4.25
N LEU A 262 -9.80 -1.07 -5.35
CA LEU A 262 -9.28 -0.99 -6.72
C LEU A 262 -8.53 0.31 -6.98
N ALA A 263 -9.03 1.44 -6.47
CA ALA A 263 -8.41 2.76 -6.63
C ALA A 263 -7.02 2.87 -5.98
N GLN A 264 -6.67 1.95 -5.09
CA GLN A 264 -5.42 1.94 -4.33
C GLN A 264 -4.45 0.85 -4.75
N LEU A 265 -4.79 0.05 -5.78
CA LEU A 265 -3.90 -0.96 -6.33
C LEU A 265 -2.87 -0.34 -7.27
N ASP A 266 -1.65 -0.87 -7.24
CA ASP A 266 -0.65 -0.61 -8.26
C ASP A 266 -0.82 -1.55 -9.46
N MET A 267 -1.30 -2.78 -9.22
CA MET A 267 -1.59 -3.80 -10.23
C MET A 267 -2.71 -4.75 -9.75
N ALA A 268 -3.43 -5.37 -10.68
CA ALA A 268 -4.30 -6.51 -10.40
C ALA A 268 -3.95 -7.74 -11.25
N VAL A 269 -4.12 -8.92 -10.65
CA VAL A 269 -3.95 -10.23 -11.28
C VAL A 269 -5.30 -10.92 -11.40
N LEU A 270 -5.74 -11.17 -12.63
CA LEU A 270 -6.92 -11.94 -12.96
C LEU A 270 -6.55 -13.44 -13.09
N VAL A 271 -7.02 -14.26 -12.16
CA VAL A 271 -6.79 -15.71 -12.16
C VAL A 271 -7.86 -16.41 -13.00
N VAL A 272 -7.45 -17.09 -14.08
CA VAL A 272 -8.36 -17.68 -15.05
C VAL A 272 -8.06 -19.17 -15.24
N PRO A 273 -8.96 -20.07 -14.83
CA PRO A 273 -8.88 -21.46 -15.25
C PRO A 273 -8.95 -21.57 -16.78
N ALA A 274 -8.09 -22.40 -17.39
CA ALA A 274 -7.99 -22.56 -18.84
C ALA A 274 -9.15 -23.40 -19.42
N GLU A 275 -10.39 -22.94 -19.20
CA GLU A 275 -11.62 -23.57 -19.64
C GLU A 275 -12.49 -22.52 -20.35
N LEU A 276 -13.18 -22.88 -21.44
CA LEU A 276 -13.96 -21.93 -22.24
C LEU A 276 -14.99 -21.12 -21.42
N ARG A 277 -15.69 -21.78 -20.49
CA ARG A 277 -16.69 -21.12 -19.63
C ARG A 277 -16.03 -20.18 -18.62
N ALA A 278 -14.84 -20.51 -18.14
CA ALA A 278 -14.07 -19.66 -17.24
C ALA A 278 -13.53 -18.44 -18.01
N LEU A 279 -13.04 -18.62 -19.23
CA LEU A 279 -12.61 -17.56 -20.12
C LEU A 279 -13.74 -16.57 -20.44
N ALA A 280 -14.93 -17.07 -20.80
CA ALA A 280 -16.09 -16.21 -21.06
C ALA A 280 -16.53 -15.40 -19.83
N ALA A 281 -16.46 -15.99 -18.63
CA ALA A 281 -16.71 -15.27 -17.39
C ALA A 281 -15.61 -14.24 -17.09
N ALA A 282 -14.35 -14.62 -17.29
CA ALA A 282 -13.18 -13.77 -17.10
C ALA A 282 -13.21 -12.55 -18.01
N GLY A 283 -13.67 -12.66 -19.26
CA GLY A 283 -13.82 -11.51 -20.16
C GLY A 283 -14.74 -10.42 -19.60
N ARG A 284 -15.81 -10.78 -18.88
CA ARG A 284 -16.69 -9.80 -18.21
C ARG A 284 -16.00 -9.14 -17.03
N VAL A 285 -15.26 -9.91 -16.24
CA VAL A 285 -14.50 -9.39 -15.09
C VAL A 285 -13.39 -8.47 -15.59
N ALA A 286 -12.64 -8.87 -16.63
CA ALA A 286 -11.59 -8.08 -17.25
C ALA A 286 -12.13 -6.76 -17.80
N SER A 287 -13.27 -6.77 -18.49
CA SER A 287 -13.90 -5.55 -19.00
C SER A 287 -14.26 -4.59 -17.87
N ALA A 288 -14.84 -5.08 -16.77
CA ALA A 288 -15.20 -4.24 -15.63
C ALA A 288 -13.96 -3.69 -14.90
N MET A 289 -12.95 -4.54 -14.67
CA MET A 289 -11.71 -4.18 -14.01
C MET A 289 -10.87 -3.19 -14.83
N GLY A 290 -10.82 -3.34 -16.15
CA GLY A 290 -10.06 -2.47 -17.05
C GLY A 290 -10.58 -1.03 -17.13
N MET A 291 -11.79 -0.76 -16.62
CA MET A 291 -12.29 0.61 -16.46
C MET A 291 -11.68 1.34 -15.25
N VAL A 292 -11.10 0.60 -14.29
CA VAL A 292 -10.67 1.13 -12.98
C VAL A 292 -9.17 0.90 -12.76
N VAL A 293 -8.68 -0.31 -13.05
CA VAL A 293 -7.28 -0.69 -12.82
C VAL A 293 -6.46 -0.50 -14.08
N ARG A 294 -5.38 0.29 -13.98
CA ARG A 294 -4.50 0.62 -15.11
C ARG A 294 -3.62 -0.55 -15.56
N ASP A 295 -3.15 -1.36 -14.61
CA ASP A 295 -2.31 -2.53 -14.87
C ASP A 295 -3.03 -3.80 -14.42
N LEU A 296 -3.75 -4.41 -15.37
CA LEU A 296 -4.44 -5.67 -15.18
C LEU A 296 -3.73 -6.75 -15.99
N ARG A 297 -3.28 -7.82 -15.31
CA ARG A 297 -2.57 -8.94 -15.92
C ARG A 297 -3.31 -10.25 -15.67
N VAL A 298 -3.05 -11.28 -16.48
CA VAL A 298 -3.71 -12.58 -16.37
C VAL A 298 -2.75 -13.66 -15.91
N ALA A 299 -3.21 -14.47 -14.94
CA ALA A 299 -2.57 -15.70 -14.49
C ALA A 299 -3.45 -16.88 -14.87
N VAL A 300 -2.92 -17.83 -15.63
CA VAL A 300 -3.72 -18.94 -16.15
C VAL A 300 -3.56 -20.15 -15.25
N ARG A 301 -4.65 -20.87 -14.96
CA ARG A 301 -4.60 -22.09 -14.14
C ARG A 301 -5.06 -23.30 -14.95
N GLY A 302 -4.24 -24.34 -14.98
CA GLY A 302 -4.61 -25.61 -15.58
C GLY A 302 -5.64 -26.42 -14.77
N PRO A 303 -6.08 -27.57 -15.31
CA PRO A 303 -5.72 -28.13 -16.61
C PRO A 303 -6.32 -27.33 -17.78
N TYR A 304 -5.73 -27.47 -18.97
CA TYR A 304 -6.16 -26.77 -20.17
C TYR A 304 -7.26 -27.54 -20.90
N GLY A 305 -8.31 -26.84 -21.28
CA GLY A 305 -9.33 -27.32 -22.19
C GLY A 305 -8.77 -27.47 -23.62
N PRO A 306 -9.46 -28.23 -24.49
CA PRO A 306 -9.03 -28.42 -25.87
C PRO A 306 -8.83 -27.09 -26.60
N GLY A 307 -7.66 -26.93 -27.23
CA GLY A 307 -7.33 -25.74 -28.03
C GLY A 307 -7.03 -24.48 -27.21
N LEU A 308 -6.91 -24.59 -25.89
CA LEU A 308 -6.49 -23.49 -25.02
C LEU A 308 -5.08 -23.75 -24.49
N ASP A 309 -4.26 -22.71 -24.49
CA ASP A 309 -3.04 -22.56 -23.73
C ASP A 309 -3.04 -21.19 -23.04
N GLU A 310 -1.99 -20.88 -22.28
CA GLU A 310 -1.89 -19.62 -21.55
C GLU A 310 -1.84 -18.39 -22.48
N ASP A 311 -1.18 -18.53 -23.63
CA ASP A 311 -1.04 -17.47 -24.62
C ASP A 311 -2.39 -17.17 -25.32
N GLU A 312 -3.18 -18.21 -25.63
CA GLU A 312 -4.52 -18.08 -26.18
C GLU A 312 -5.48 -17.44 -25.17
N VAL A 313 -5.42 -17.84 -23.90
CA VAL A 313 -6.23 -17.21 -22.85
C VAL A 313 -5.88 -15.72 -22.72
N ALA A 314 -4.59 -15.37 -22.69
CA ALA A 314 -4.13 -13.99 -22.61
C ALA A 314 -4.53 -13.17 -23.85
N ARG A 315 -4.36 -13.73 -25.05
CA ARG A 315 -4.77 -13.14 -26.32
C ARG A 315 -6.27 -12.85 -26.36
N LEU A 316 -7.11 -13.81 -25.99
CA LEU A 316 -8.56 -13.66 -26.00
C LEU A 316 -9.07 -12.65 -24.97
N LEU A 317 -8.34 -12.45 -23.87
CA LEU A 317 -8.65 -11.42 -22.87
C LEU A 317 -8.03 -10.05 -23.19
N GLY A 318 -7.04 -10.00 -24.09
CA GLY A 318 -6.28 -8.78 -24.38
C GLY A 318 -5.45 -8.30 -23.19
N LEU A 319 -4.96 -9.21 -22.34
CA LEU A 319 -4.23 -8.87 -21.11
C LEU A 319 -2.79 -9.42 -21.15
N PRO A 320 -1.81 -8.73 -20.54
CA PRO A 320 -0.46 -9.26 -20.35
C PRO A 320 -0.49 -10.55 -19.52
N LEU A 321 0.22 -11.58 -19.99
CA LEU A 321 0.34 -12.87 -19.30
C LEU A 321 1.44 -12.79 -18.23
N ILE A 322 1.11 -13.17 -16.98
CA ILE A 322 2.13 -13.38 -15.92
C ILE A 322 2.62 -14.82 -15.82
N GLY A 323 1.92 -15.75 -16.48
CA GLY A 323 2.27 -17.16 -16.57
C GLY A 323 1.20 -18.08 -15.98
N THR A 324 1.59 -19.35 -15.80
CA THR A 324 0.69 -20.42 -15.38
C THR A 324 0.82 -20.71 -13.89
N VAL A 325 -0.27 -20.54 -13.15
CA VAL A 325 -0.37 -20.82 -11.71
C VAL A 325 -0.27 -22.33 -11.47
N PRO A 326 0.80 -22.81 -10.81
CA PRO A 326 0.95 -24.24 -10.54
C PRO A 326 -0.06 -24.71 -9.50
N VAL A 327 -0.58 -25.92 -9.67
CA VAL A 327 -1.48 -26.55 -8.70
C VAL A 327 -0.64 -27.27 -7.64
N GLU A 328 -0.85 -26.95 -6.36
CA GLU A 328 -0.28 -27.71 -5.25
C GLU A 328 -1.27 -28.82 -4.81
N PRO A 329 -0.94 -30.12 -5.01
CA PRO A 329 -1.86 -31.21 -4.67
C PRO A 329 -2.22 -31.26 -3.18
N ALA A 330 -1.32 -30.79 -2.31
CA ALA A 330 -1.56 -30.72 -0.87
C ALA A 330 -2.71 -29.77 -0.49
N LEU A 331 -2.99 -28.75 -1.31
CA LEU A 331 -4.11 -27.83 -1.11
C LEU A 331 -5.44 -28.45 -1.55
N LEU A 332 -5.41 -29.38 -2.52
CA LEU A 332 -6.60 -30.12 -2.96
C LEU A 332 -6.99 -31.24 -1.99
N ARG A 333 -6.03 -31.76 -1.23
CA ARG A 333 -6.22 -32.83 -0.24
C ARG A 333 -5.41 -32.53 1.01
N PRO A 334 -5.92 -31.67 1.91
CA PRO A 334 -5.24 -31.36 3.17
C PRO A 334 -5.02 -32.64 3.97
N ARG A 335 -3.79 -32.89 4.41
CA ARG A 335 -3.43 -33.99 5.33
C ARG A 335 -2.80 -33.38 6.57
N GLY A 336 -3.53 -33.36 7.69
CA GLY A 336 -3.03 -32.81 8.97
C GLY A 336 -3.12 -31.28 9.06
N THR A 337 -2.22 -30.65 9.81
CA THR A 337 -2.17 -29.18 9.97
C THR A 337 -1.97 -28.51 8.63
N ALA A 338 -2.88 -27.59 8.27
CA ALA A 338 -2.86 -26.91 6.98
C ALA A 338 -1.61 -26.03 6.88
N ARG A 339 -0.68 -26.40 6.00
CA ARG A 339 0.40 -25.51 5.59
C ARG A 339 -0.18 -24.47 4.63
N PRO A 340 0.20 -23.19 4.74
CA PRO A 340 -0.33 -22.18 3.84
C PRO A 340 0.15 -22.43 2.40
N PRO A 341 -0.59 -21.93 1.39
CA PRO A 341 -0.16 -21.96 -0.01
C PRO A 341 1.26 -21.39 -0.17
N GLY A 342 2.15 -22.11 -0.86
CA GLY A 342 3.53 -21.65 -1.09
C GLY A 342 4.49 -21.79 0.11
N ALA A 343 4.06 -22.38 1.24
CA ALA A 343 4.87 -22.51 2.46
C ALA A 343 6.24 -23.16 2.30
N THR A 344 6.41 -24.02 1.28
CA THR A 344 7.64 -24.81 1.11
C THR A 344 8.86 -23.99 0.70
N GLY A 345 8.66 -22.74 0.23
CA GLY A 345 9.73 -21.86 -0.27
C GLY A 345 10.47 -22.38 -1.51
N ARG A 346 10.18 -23.61 -1.95
CA ARG A 346 10.87 -24.33 -3.03
C ARG A 346 9.91 -25.02 -4.00
N GLY A 347 8.62 -25.03 -3.70
CA GLY A 347 7.58 -25.62 -4.55
C GLY A 347 7.33 -24.80 -5.83
N PRO A 348 6.68 -25.38 -6.85
CA PRO A 348 6.36 -24.68 -8.09
C PRO A 348 5.60 -23.36 -7.88
N LEU A 349 4.61 -23.34 -6.97
CA LEU A 349 3.84 -22.14 -6.67
C LEU A 349 4.70 -21.05 -6.02
N SER A 350 5.59 -21.40 -5.08
CA SER A 350 6.53 -20.45 -4.49
C SER A 350 7.52 -19.88 -5.52
N ARG A 351 7.98 -20.69 -6.48
CA ARG A 351 8.82 -20.20 -7.59
C ARG A 351 8.06 -19.23 -8.51
N PHE A 352 6.81 -19.55 -8.83
CA PHE A 352 5.93 -18.65 -9.58
C PHE A 352 5.76 -17.30 -8.87
N CYS A 353 5.44 -17.33 -7.57
CA CYS A 353 5.31 -16.12 -6.76
C CYS A 353 6.63 -15.35 -6.60
N THR A 354 7.77 -16.04 -6.54
CA THR A 354 9.10 -15.42 -6.47
C THR A 354 9.40 -14.65 -7.75
N ALA A 355 9.22 -15.28 -8.90
CA ALA A 355 9.42 -14.65 -10.20
C ALA A 355 8.48 -13.45 -10.40
N PHE A 356 7.21 -13.58 -9.95
CA PHE A 356 6.26 -12.47 -9.96
C PHE A 356 6.78 -11.26 -9.16
N TRP A 357 7.24 -11.47 -7.92
CA TRP A 357 7.72 -10.36 -7.09
C TRP A 357 9.02 -9.74 -7.61
N GLU A 358 9.96 -10.54 -8.11
CA GLU A 358 11.20 -10.05 -8.73
C GLU A 358 10.89 -9.09 -9.88
N GLN A 359 9.95 -9.46 -10.76
CA GLN A 359 9.53 -8.63 -11.87
C GLN A 359 8.77 -7.38 -11.40
N ALA A 360 7.76 -7.55 -10.54
CA ALA A 360 6.90 -6.45 -10.10
C ALA A 360 7.66 -5.39 -9.30
N LEU A 361 8.61 -5.79 -8.44
CA LEU A 361 9.46 -4.87 -7.67
C LEU A 361 10.45 -4.13 -8.57
N THR A 362 10.98 -4.79 -9.61
CA THR A 362 11.85 -4.15 -10.61
C THR A 362 11.10 -3.07 -11.39
N GLU A 363 9.89 -3.38 -11.85
CA GLU A 363 9.01 -2.45 -12.57
C GLU A 363 8.58 -1.26 -11.67
N ALA A 364 8.27 -1.51 -10.40
CA ALA A 364 7.95 -0.46 -9.44
C ALA A 364 9.16 0.42 -9.07
N GLY A 365 10.37 -0.11 -9.23
CA GLY A 365 11.63 0.56 -8.92
C GLY A 365 12.17 1.47 -10.02
N GLY A 366 11.75 1.28 -11.27
CA GLY A 366 12.21 2.04 -12.43
C GLY A 366 11.80 3.52 -12.44
N PRO A 367 12.49 4.38 -13.21
CA PRO A 367 12.07 5.77 -13.39
C PRO A 367 10.70 5.81 -14.09
N ARG A 368 9.68 6.35 -13.40
CA ARG A 368 8.35 6.62 -13.94
C ARG A 368 8.33 7.87 -14.80
#